data_AF-A0A0W8FKH2-F1
#
_entry.id   AF-A0A0W8FKH2-F1
#
_cell.length_a   1.000
_cell.length_b   1.000
_cell.length_c   1.000
_cell.angle_alpha   90.00
_cell.angle_beta   90.00
_cell.angle_gamma   90.00
#
_symmetry.space_group_name_H-M   'P 1'
#
loop_
_entity.id
_entity.type
_entity.pdbx_description
1 polymer ?
#
loop_
_entity_poly.entity_id
_entity_poly.type
_entity_poly.pdbx_seq_one_letter_code
_entity_poly.pdbx_strand_id
1 'polypeptide(L)'
;MGIKYGPYYCRGASLADLAGLVGGIGSDDLVHVSAPDGYLWVFDAEQAAGEGFFTFSPELREIPSPPLRVILAYEQDHKPLSYDDGGPLRLVIVSDSPDVITEGSSWVKWVDRIEIRRR
;
A
#
# COMPACT_ATOMS: atom_id res chain seq x y z
N MET A 1 -10.15 11.09 -17.44
CA MET A 1 -11.23 10.23 -16.88
C MET A 1 -10.53 9.17 -16.05
N GLY A 2 -10.52 9.32 -14.72
CA GLY A 2 -10.03 8.28 -13.81
C GLY A 2 -11.20 7.37 -13.43
N ILE A 3 -10.94 6.09 -13.22
CA ILE A 3 -11.94 5.16 -12.68
C ILE A 3 -11.68 5.04 -11.18
N LYS A 4 -12.71 5.31 -10.37
CA LYS A 4 -12.67 5.18 -8.90
C LYS A 4 -13.30 3.86 -8.49
N TYR A 5 -12.61 3.14 -7.61
CA TYR A 5 -13.11 1.95 -6.94
C TYR A 5 -12.99 2.18 -5.42
N GLY A 6 -14.06 1.91 -4.66
CA GLY A 6 -14.13 2.20 -3.22
C GLY A 6 -14.89 3.50 -2.88
N PRO A 7 -14.80 4.00 -1.63
CA PRO A 7 -13.82 3.64 -0.59
C PRO A 7 -14.00 2.22 -0.05
N TYR A 8 -12.91 1.69 0.51
CA TYR A 8 -12.85 0.35 1.12
C TYR A 8 -12.35 0.45 2.56
N TYR A 9 -12.85 -0.41 3.44
CA TYR A 9 -12.28 -0.59 4.77
C TYR A 9 -11.30 -1.75 4.76
N CYS A 10 -10.00 -1.45 4.80
CA CYS A 10 -8.96 -2.48 4.74
C CYS A 10 -8.35 -2.74 6.12
N ARG A 11 -8.07 -4.00 6.42
CA ARG A 11 -7.30 -4.42 7.61
C ARG A 11 -6.09 -5.24 7.20
N GLY A 12 -4.96 -4.95 7.82
CA GLY A 12 -3.66 -5.51 7.47
C GLY A 12 -2.57 -5.23 8.50
N ALA A 13 -1.38 -5.77 8.24
CA ALA A 13 -0.18 -5.45 9.00
C ALA A 13 0.54 -4.24 8.38
N SER A 14 1.06 -3.33 9.19
CA SER A 14 1.86 -2.20 8.72
C SER A 14 3.14 -2.68 8.04
N LEU A 15 3.46 -2.13 6.86
CA LEU A 15 4.70 -2.44 6.15
C LEU A 15 5.93 -2.04 6.98
N ALA A 16 5.87 -0.88 7.64
CA ALA A 16 6.92 -0.40 8.53
C ALA A 16 7.11 -1.34 9.75
N ASP A 17 6.02 -1.84 10.33
CA ASP A 17 6.10 -2.77 11.46
C ASP A 17 6.69 -4.11 11.03
N LEU A 18 6.26 -4.64 9.88
CA LEU A 18 6.81 -5.87 9.30
C LEU A 18 8.31 -5.73 9.01
N ALA A 19 8.74 -4.60 8.45
CA ALA A 19 10.15 -4.32 8.23
C ALA A 19 10.92 -4.19 9.55
N GLY A 20 10.32 -3.60 10.59
CA GLY A 20 10.87 -3.51 11.94
C GLY A 20 11.24 -4.88 12.53
N LEU A 21 10.48 -5.93 12.23
CA LEU A 21 10.77 -7.30 12.67
C LEU A 21 12.08 -7.86 12.09
N VAL A 22 12.57 -7.32 10.98
CA VAL A 22 13.78 -7.77 10.27
C VAL A 22 14.90 -6.71 10.27
N GLY A 23 14.84 -5.75 11.20
CA GLY A 23 15.88 -4.73 11.41
C GLY A 23 15.57 -3.34 10.82
N GLY A 24 14.37 -3.12 10.29
CA GLY A 24 13.91 -1.82 9.80
C GLY A 24 14.39 -1.48 8.39
N ILE A 25 14.00 -0.28 7.93
CA ILE A 25 14.32 0.30 6.62
C ILE A 25 15.22 1.51 6.87
N GLY A 26 16.43 1.50 6.30
CA GLY A 26 17.33 2.66 6.30
C GLY A 26 16.91 3.72 5.27
N SER A 27 17.42 4.95 5.40
CA SER A 27 17.06 6.06 4.52
C SER A 27 17.37 5.84 3.03
N ASP A 28 18.41 5.04 2.73
CA ASP A 28 18.85 4.72 1.37
C ASP A 28 18.37 3.34 0.88
N ASP A 29 17.59 2.63 1.70
CA ASP A 29 17.06 1.30 1.37
C ASP A 29 15.85 1.42 0.44
N LEU A 30 15.63 0.37 -0.36
CA LEU A 30 14.44 0.23 -1.20
C LEU A 30 13.63 -0.99 -0.75
N VAL A 31 12.31 -0.84 -0.69
CA VAL A 31 11.38 -1.92 -0.38
C VAL A 31 10.75 -2.45 -1.67
N HIS A 32 11.15 -3.66 -2.05
CA HIS A 32 10.64 -4.36 -3.22
C HIS A 32 9.43 -5.20 -2.80
N VAL A 33 8.31 -5.05 -3.48
CA VAL A 33 7.08 -5.83 -3.27
C VAL A 33 6.75 -6.55 -4.57
N SER A 34 6.80 -7.88 -4.56
CA SER A 34 6.52 -8.70 -5.73
C SER A 34 5.24 -9.52 -5.62
N ALA A 35 4.73 -9.90 -6.79
CA ALA A 35 3.63 -10.82 -6.95
C ALA A 35 4.01 -11.98 -7.91
N PRO A 36 3.31 -13.12 -7.84
CA PRO A 36 3.59 -14.29 -8.67
C PRO A 36 3.44 -14.08 -10.18
N ASP A 37 2.68 -13.06 -10.60
CA ASP A 37 2.48 -12.69 -12.01
C ASP A 37 3.67 -11.90 -12.61
N GLY A 38 4.72 -11.69 -11.83
CA GLY A 38 5.91 -10.94 -12.22
C GLY A 38 5.82 -9.44 -11.95
N TYR A 39 4.72 -8.95 -11.36
CA TYR A 39 4.62 -7.56 -10.94
C TYR A 39 5.62 -7.25 -9.82
N LEU A 40 6.29 -6.10 -9.94
CA LEU A 40 7.21 -5.56 -8.94
C LEU A 40 6.92 -4.08 -8.74
N TRP A 41 6.65 -3.69 -7.50
CA TRP A 41 6.64 -2.29 -7.08
C TRP A 41 7.81 -2.03 -6.14
N VAL A 42 8.36 -0.83 -6.20
CA VAL A 42 9.48 -0.40 -5.36
C VAL A 42 9.08 0.86 -4.62
N PHE A 43 9.16 0.82 -3.30
CA PHE A 43 9.03 1.99 -2.43
C PHE A 43 10.41 2.42 -1.95
N ASP A 44 10.63 3.71 -1.82
CA ASP A 44 11.70 4.24 -0.97
C ASP A 44 11.28 4.22 0.51
N ALA A 45 12.18 4.66 1.40
CA ALA A 45 11.94 4.67 2.83
C ALA A 45 10.79 5.60 3.25
N GLU A 46 10.65 6.76 2.60
CA GLU A 46 9.58 7.73 2.87
C GLU A 46 8.22 7.13 2.50
N GLN A 47 8.11 6.56 1.30
CA GLN A 47 6.89 5.91 0.84
C GLN A 47 6.53 4.67 1.66
N ALA A 48 7.51 3.87 2.08
CA ALA A 48 7.26 2.75 2.98
C ALA A 48 6.70 3.20 4.34
N ALA A 49 7.04 4.41 4.78
CA ALA A 49 6.50 5.05 5.98
C ALA A 49 5.13 5.73 5.78
N GLY A 50 4.60 5.78 4.54
CA GLY A 50 3.33 6.44 4.24
C GLY A 50 3.47 7.87 3.70
N GLU A 51 4.68 8.32 3.37
CA GLU A 51 4.95 9.68 2.89
C GLU A 51 5.11 9.72 1.36
N GLY A 52 5.14 10.92 0.77
CA GLY A 52 5.45 11.09 -0.66
C GLY A 52 4.38 10.60 -1.66
N PHE A 53 3.19 10.19 -1.20
CA PHE A 53 2.09 9.80 -2.08
C PHE A 53 1.23 10.99 -2.52
N PHE A 54 0.81 10.98 -3.79
CA PHE A 54 -0.27 11.84 -4.26
C PHE A 54 -1.61 11.37 -3.70
N THR A 55 -2.40 12.32 -3.22
CA THR A 55 -3.74 12.06 -2.70
C THR A 55 -4.77 12.93 -3.39
N PHE A 56 -5.95 12.38 -3.58
CA PHE A 56 -7.01 13.02 -4.34
C PHE A 56 -8.33 13.03 -3.55
N SER A 57 -9.15 14.05 -3.79
CA SER A 57 -10.55 14.09 -3.34
C SER A 57 -11.42 13.12 -4.16
N PRO A 58 -12.68 12.87 -3.76
CA PRO A 58 -13.63 12.07 -4.55
C PRO A 58 -13.85 12.56 -5.98
N GLU A 59 -13.67 13.86 -6.22
CA GLU A 59 -13.74 14.52 -7.53
C GLU A 59 -12.43 14.41 -8.33
N LEU A 60 -11.46 13.62 -7.85
CA LEU A 60 -10.14 13.41 -8.45
C LEU A 60 -9.30 14.70 -8.53
N ARG A 61 -9.48 15.62 -7.58
CA ARG A 61 -8.61 16.79 -7.42
C ARG A 61 -7.51 16.45 -6.44
N GLU A 62 -6.27 16.81 -6.75
CA GLU A 62 -5.17 16.66 -5.81
C GLU A 62 -5.45 17.47 -4.53
N ILE A 63 -5.23 16.84 -3.39
CA ILE A 63 -5.39 17.41 -2.05
C ILE A 63 -4.10 17.16 -1.26
N PRO A 64 -3.81 17.95 -0.20
CA PRO A 64 -2.72 17.64 0.71
C PRO A 64 -2.85 16.23 1.29
N SER A 65 -1.74 15.50 1.33
CA SER A 65 -1.72 14.14 1.86
C SER A 65 -1.99 14.15 3.38
N PRO A 66 -3.06 13.49 3.86
CA PRO A 66 -3.22 13.23 5.28
C PRO A 66 -2.19 12.18 5.73
N PRO A 67 -2.12 11.84 7.03
CA PRO A 67 -1.38 10.66 7.45
C PRO A 67 -1.86 9.41 6.68
N LEU A 68 -0.94 8.76 5.98
CA LEU A 68 -1.18 7.49 5.29
C LEU A 68 -0.37 6.38 5.95
N ARG A 69 -0.80 5.14 5.72
CA ARG A 69 -0.05 3.94 6.09
C ARG A 69 -0.05 2.98 4.92
N VAL A 70 1.10 2.38 4.65
CA VAL A 70 1.20 1.24 3.74
C VAL A 70 0.98 -0.03 4.56
N ILE A 71 -0.02 -0.82 4.18
CA ILE A 71 -0.35 -2.06 4.88
C ILE A 71 -0.36 -3.25 3.92
N LEU A 72 0.06 -4.41 4.42
CA LEU A 72 -0.20 -5.70 3.84
C LEU A 72 -1.58 -6.18 4.32
N ALA A 73 -2.61 -5.86 3.54
CA ALA A 73 -4.00 -6.18 3.83
C ALA A 73 -4.32 -7.65 3.56
N TYR A 74 -5.13 -8.23 4.46
CA TYR A 74 -5.73 -9.56 4.33
C TYR A 74 -7.26 -9.53 4.35
N GLU A 75 -7.86 -8.38 4.69
CA GLU A 75 -9.29 -8.17 4.82
C GLU A 75 -9.71 -6.84 4.18
N GLN A 76 -10.84 -6.86 3.48
CA GLN A 76 -11.51 -5.70 2.89
C GLN A 76 -13.00 -5.79 3.19
N ASP A 77 -13.60 -4.70 3.67
CA ASP A 77 -15.01 -4.57 4.03
C ASP A 77 -15.49 -5.72 4.93
N HIS A 78 -14.70 -6.00 5.96
CA HIS A 78 -14.96 -7.05 6.96
C HIS A 78 -14.99 -8.48 6.42
N LYS A 79 -14.39 -8.71 5.25
CA LYS A 79 -14.27 -10.03 4.62
C LYS A 79 -12.83 -10.30 4.19
N PRO A 80 -12.37 -11.56 4.20
CA PRO A 80 -11.11 -11.91 3.56
C PRO A 80 -11.08 -11.44 2.10
N LEU A 81 -9.93 -10.96 1.66
CA LEU A 81 -9.74 -10.57 0.26
C LEU A 81 -10.05 -11.75 -0.68
N SER A 82 -10.89 -11.51 -1.69
CA SER A 82 -11.09 -12.48 -2.76
C SER A 82 -9.82 -12.60 -3.61
N TYR A 83 -9.67 -13.69 -4.35
CA TYR A 83 -8.55 -13.83 -5.29
C TYR A 83 -8.54 -12.70 -6.32
N ASP A 84 -9.70 -12.33 -6.88
CA ASP A 84 -9.81 -11.27 -7.89
C ASP A 84 -9.45 -9.88 -7.32
N ASP A 85 -9.69 -9.67 -6.03
CA ASP A 85 -9.29 -8.45 -5.32
C ASP A 85 -7.83 -8.46 -4.89
N GLY A 86 -7.09 -9.54 -5.12
CA GLY A 86 -5.67 -9.66 -4.81
C GLY A 86 -5.34 -10.46 -3.55
N GLY A 87 -6.29 -11.23 -3.02
CA GLY A 87 -6.08 -12.10 -1.86
C GLY A 87 -5.14 -13.27 -2.15
N PRO A 88 -4.49 -13.86 -1.13
CA PRO A 88 -4.78 -13.65 0.30
C PRO A 88 -4.16 -12.38 0.88
N LEU A 89 -3.18 -11.78 0.19
CA LEU A 89 -2.45 -10.61 0.66
C LEU A 89 -2.33 -9.57 -0.44
N ARG A 90 -2.73 -8.34 -0.14
CA ARG A 90 -2.62 -7.19 -1.04
C ARG A 90 -1.95 -6.04 -0.31
N LEU A 91 -0.99 -5.38 -0.95
CA LEU A 91 -0.48 -4.12 -0.44
C LEU A 91 -1.46 -3.00 -0.77
N VAL A 92 -1.82 -2.18 0.21
CA VAL A 92 -2.71 -1.04 0.03
C VAL A 92 -2.24 0.16 0.84
N ILE A 93 -2.57 1.36 0.38
CA ILE A 93 -2.29 2.61 1.09
C ILE A 93 -3.60 3.08 1.72
N VAL A 94 -3.63 3.28 3.03
CA VAL A 94 -4.83 3.62 3.79
C VAL A 94 -4.66 4.93 4.55
N SER A 95 -5.77 5.63 4.77
CA SER A 95 -5.87 6.76 5.69
C SER A 95 -7.02 6.53 6.65
N ASP A 96 -6.90 7.06 7.86
CA ASP A 96 -8.04 7.20 8.78
C ASP A 96 -8.89 8.45 8.45
N SER A 97 -8.38 9.32 7.57
CA SER A 97 -9.14 10.47 7.04
C SER A 97 -10.13 10.01 5.98
N PRO A 98 -11.41 10.44 6.06
CA PRO A 98 -12.41 10.08 5.05
C PRO A 98 -12.10 10.70 3.70
N ASP A 99 -12.67 10.12 2.64
CA ASP A 99 -12.70 10.70 1.29
C ASP A 99 -11.33 10.93 0.62
N VAL A 100 -10.32 10.15 1.02
CA VAL A 100 -8.96 10.21 0.46
C VAL A 100 -8.78 9.08 -0.56
N ILE A 101 -8.32 9.43 -1.75
CA ILE A 101 -8.00 8.49 -2.83
C ILE A 101 -6.49 8.53 -3.08
N THR A 102 -5.87 7.35 -3.16
CA THR A 102 -4.47 7.18 -3.60
C THR A 102 -4.43 6.49 -4.96
N GLU A 103 -3.31 6.60 -5.67
CA GLU A 103 -3.12 5.88 -6.94
C GLU A 103 -3.13 4.36 -6.73
N GLY A 104 -3.90 3.65 -7.57
CA GLY A 104 -4.06 2.20 -7.47
C GLY A 104 -2.87 1.40 -8.01
N SER A 105 -1.93 2.02 -8.71
CA SER A 105 -0.71 1.37 -9.22
C SER A 105 0.15 0.82 -8.09
N SER A 106 0.24 1.54 -6.97
CA SER A 106 0.98 1.10 -5.79
C SER A 106 0.26 0.02 -4.96
N TRP A 107 -0.97 -0.36 -5.35
CA TRP A 107 -1.76 -1.37 -4.63
C TRP A 107 -1.54 -2.77 -5.21
N VAL A 108 -0.40 -3.37 -4.85
CA VAL A 108 0.06 -4.66 -5.38
C VAL A 108 -0.83 -5.81 -4.93
N LYS A 109 -1.41 -6.56 -5.87
CA LYS A 109 -2.21 -7.76 -5.63
C LYS A 109 -1.32 -8.99 -5.46
N TRP A 110 -1.83 -10.01 -4.75
CA TRP A 110 -1.19 -11.33 -4.62
C TRP A 110 0.24 -11.27 -4.08
N VAL A 111 0.50 -10.37 -3.13
CA VAL A 111 1.85 -10.16 -2.59
C VAL A 111 2.39 -11.48 -2.03
N ASP A 112 3.50 -11.94 -2.59
CA ASP A 112 4.17 -13.18 -2.18
C ASP A 112 5.50 -12.94 -1.48
N ARG A 113 6.15 -11.80 -1.76
CA ARG A 113 7.45 -11.45 -1.20
C ARG A 113 7.61 -9.94 -1.05
N ILE A 114 8.18 -9.56 0.09
CA ILE A 114 8.62 -8.21 0.43
C ILE A 114 10.10 -8.29 0.78
N GLU A 115 10.94 -7.50 0.12
CA GLU A 115 12.40 -7.51 0.31
C GLU A 115 12.92 -6.10 0.57
N ILE A 116 13.77 -5.94 1.58
CA ILE A 116 14.51 -4.71 1.82
C ILE A 116 15.85 -4.83 1.10
N ARG A 117 16.04 -4.04 0.05
CA ARG A 117 17.29 -3.95 -0.72
C ARG A 117 18.13 -2.84 -0.12
N ARG A 118 19.18 -3.26 0.59
CA ARG A 118 20.16 -2.36 1.19
C ARG A 118 21.19 -1.94 0.15
N ARG A 119 21.59 -0.67 0.18
CA ARG A 119 22.72 -0.15 -0.58
C ARG A 119 24.05 -0.33 0.15
#